data_AF-A0A2E4T4Y6-F1
#
_entry.id   AF-A0A2E4T4Y6-F1
#
_cell.length_a   1.000
_cell.length_b   1.000
_cell.length_c   1.000
_cell.angle_alpha   90.00
_cell.angle_beta   90.00
_cell.angle_gamma   90.00
#
_symmetry.space_group_name_H-M   'P 1'
#
loop_
_entity.id
_entity.type
_entity.pdbx_description
1 polymer ?
#
loop_
_entity_poly.entity_id
_entity_poly.type
_entity_poly.pdbx_seq_one_letter_code
_entity_poly.pdbx_strand_id
1 'polypeptide(L)'
;MVKPYSENEIDSFLLEFHNPLIPALIVFIINCRKHKEDNSIGIEDLEYALDNINEVHHAQRFDSFARPEAVQLEIDRGKEALKKIDQGEILIDREKIEKRLRLLEDKKKLIDIDRILVTEITDKFLEETIKNHWSSVEFHYDLLDIWRYIFESITFNKDDIPEGKFTLYRAGTKEGFSWTDNLDIAKRFHSRNKEFPNYISERNYLLKLDVTKDDILFYESDRSEDEYVLIPDENKIEVIPHS
;
A
#
# COMPACT_ATOMS: atom_id res chain seq x y z
N MET A 1 8.13 -1.40 31.40
CA MET A 1 8.93 -1.62 30.18
C MET A 1 7.94 -2.03 29.09
N VAL A 2 7.88 -1.27 28.00
CA VAL A 2 6.94 -1.54 26.90
C VAL A 2 7.40 -2.80 26.16
N LYS A 3 6.47 -3.72 25.86
CA LYS A 3 6.79 -4.98 25.17
C LYS A 3 6.84 -4.73 23.66
N PRO A 4 7.93 -5.09 22.95
CA PRO A 4 7.97 -4.98 21.49
C PRO A 4 6.90 -5.86 20.83
N TYR A 5 6.60 -5.54 19.58
CA TYR A 5 5.81 -6.41 18.71
C TYR A 5 6.65 -7.62 18.28
N SER A 6 6.00 -8.76 18.14
CA SER A 6 6.51 -9.87 17.33
C SER A 6 6.14 -9.68 15.87
N GLU A 7 6.88 -10.32 14.95
CA GLU A 7 6.58 -10.29 13.50
C GLU A 7 5.13 -10.71 13.22
N ASN A 8 4.67 -11.80 13.85
CA ASN A 8 3.27 -12.24 13.74
C ASN A 8 2.24 -11.20 14.17
N GLU A 9 2.54 -10.40 15.20
CA GLU A 9 1.64 -9.31 15.61
C GLU A 9 1.62 -8.18 14.58
N ILE A 10 2.76 -7.89 13.94
CA ILE A 10 2.86 -6.91 12.86
C ILE A 10 2.06 -7.37 11.64
N ASP A 11 2.31 -8.59 11.18
CA ASP A 11 1.57 -9.18 10.06
C ASP A 11 0.07 -9.22 10.33
N SER A 12 -0.32 -9.56 11.56
CA SER A 12 -1.74 -9.61 11.95
C SER A 12 -2.42 -8.25 11.80
N PHE A 13 -1.79 -7.15 12.23
CA PHE A 13 -2.42 -5.84 12.04
C PHE A 13 -2.36 -5.40 10.59
N LEU A 14 -1.29 -5.69 9.83
CA LEU A 14 -1.22 -5.38 8.39
C LEU A 14 -2.40 -6.03 7.65
N LEU A 15 -2.73 -7.27 7.97
CA LEU A 15 -3.90 -7.98 7.43
C LEU A 15 -5.25 -7.39 7.89
N GLU A 16 -5.30 -6.69 9.02
CA GLU A 16 -6.51 -5.98 9.45
C GLU A 16 -6.77 -4.72 8.64
N PHE A 17 -5.76 -4.12 7.97
CA PHE A 17 -5.92 -2.95 7.13
C PHE A 17 -6.26 -3.31 5.68
N HIS A 18 -7.05 -2.48 5.02
CA HIS A 18 -7.37 -2.66 3.61
C HIS A 18 -6.13 -2.39 2.72
N ASN A 19 -6.00 -3.13 1.61
CA ASN A 19 -4.88 -3.03 0.66
C ASN A 19 -4.38 -1.61 0.31
N PRO A 20 -5.23 -0.58 0.05
CA PRO A 20 -4.72 0.76 -0.25
C PRO A 20 -3.94 1.42 0.90
N LEU A 21 -4.09 0.95 2.14
CA LEU A 21 -3.37 1.48 3.30
C LEU A 21 -2.03 0.78 3.57
N ILE A 22 -1.79 -0.38 2.95
CA ILE A 22 -0.58 -1.17 3.20
C ILE A 22 0.70 -0.38 2.89
N PRO A 23 0.83 0.32 1.74
CA PRO A 23 2.02 1.12 1.46
C PRO A 23 2.24 2.21 2.52
N ALA A 24 1.18 2.88 2.96
CA ALA A 24 1.27 3.91 4.01
C ALA A 24 1.73 3.33 5.35
N LEU A 25 1.30 2.12 5.70
CA LEU A 25 1.73 1.41 6.89
C LEU A 25 3.20 1.00 6.82
N ILE A 26 3.66 0.51 5.67
CA ILE A 26 5.08 0.19 5.45
C ILE A 26 5.93 1.45 5.61
N VAL A 27 5.50 2.59 5.04
CA VAL A 27 6.16 3.90 5.25
C VAL A 27 6.19 4.28 6.73
N PHE A 28 5.08 4.12 7.45
CA PHE A 28 5.03 4.40 8.88
C PHE A 28 6.04 3.55 9.68
N ILE A 29 6.11 2.25 9.40
CA ILE A 29 7.06 1.33 10.04
C ILE A 29 8.51 1.73 9.73
N ILE A 30 8.82 2.06 8.47
CA ILE A 30 10.14 2.58 8.06
C ILE A 30 10.48 3.87 8.80
N ASN A 31 9.54 4.80 8.94
CA ASN A 31 9.76 6.07 9.64
C ASN A 31 9.97 5.87 11.14
N CYS A 32 9.27 4.93 11.76
CA CYS A 32 9.52 4.53 13.14
C CYS A 32 10.94 3.99 13.32
N ARG A 33 11.42 3.17 12.37
CA ARG A 33 12.80 2.69 12.37
C ARG A 33 13.80 3.84 12.24
N LYS A 34 13.60 4.76 11.28
CA LYS A 34 14.47 5.93 11.10
C LYS A 34 14.51 6.82 12.35
N HIS A 35 13.35 7.09 12.98
CA HIS A 35 13.30 7.80 14.26
C HIS A 35 14.19 7.15 15.32
N LYS A 36 14.12 5.82 15.46
CA LYS A 36 14.94 5.06 16.40
C LYS A 36 16.44 5.12 16.08
N GLU A 37 16.79 5.09 14.80
CA GLU A 37 18.19 5.04 14.33
C GLU A 37 18.90 6.40 14.44
N ASP A 38 18.25 7.48 14.02
CA ASP A 38 18.90 8.79 13.87
C ASP A 38 18.04 10.00 14.28
N ASN A 39 16.81 9.78 14.78
CA ASN A 39 15.82 10.83 15.08
C ASN A 39 15.51 11.77 13.91
N SER A 40 15.66 11.32 12.66
CA SER A 40 15.36 12.12 11.46
C SER A 40 13.88 12.47 11.31
N ILE A 41 12.98 11.71 11.93
CA ILE A 41 11.54 11.92 11.94
C ILE A 41 11.10 12.25 13.37
N GLY A 42 10.31 13.32 13.56
CA GLY A 42 9.79 13.68 14.88
C GLY A 42 8.72 12.70 15.37
N ILE A 43 8.62 12.51 16.69
CA ILE A 43 7.57 11.66 17.27
C ILE A 43 6.17 12.21 16.94
N GLU A 44 6.01 13.53 16.92
CA GLU A 44 4.76 14.20 16.58
C GLU A 44 4.33 13.90 15.13
N ASP A 45 5.29 13.81 14.20
CA ASP A 45 5.03 13.45 12.80
C ASP A 45 4.57 11.99 12.66
N LEU A 46 5.16 11.09 13.46
CA LEU A 46 4.75 9.68 13.50
C LEU A 46 3.34 9.52 14.09
N GLU A 47 3.04 10.22 15.18
CA GLU A 47 1.71 10.23 15.78
C GLU A 47 0.66 10.76 14.80
N TYR A 48 0.95 11.87 14.13
CA TYR A 48 0.08 12.44 13.11
C TYR A 48 -0.15 11.47 11.93
N ALA A 49 0.91 10.83 11.44
CA ALA A 49 0.80 9.84 10.37
C ALA A 49 -0.06 8.65 10.78
N LEU A 50 0.13 8.13 12.01
CA LEU A 50 -0.64 7.01 12.53
C LEU A 50 -2.12 7.37 12.74
N ASP A 51 -2.41 8.57 13.24
CA ASP A 51 -3.78 9.02 13.41
C ASP A 51 -4.50 9.13 12.04
N ASN A 52 -3.84 9.66 11.01
CA ASN A 52 -4.40 9.69 9.65
C ASN A 52 -4.68 8.28 9.10
N ILE A 53 -3.75 7.34 9.27
CA ILE A 53 -3.94 5.94 8.84
C ILE A 53 -5.14 5.31 9.54
N ASN A 54 -5.26 5.51 10.86
CA ASN A 54 -6.39 4.99 11.62
C ASN A 54 -7.71 5.63 11.16
N GLU A 55 -7.76 6.95 10.91
CA GLU A 55 -8.98 7.60 10.42
C GLU A 55 -9.46 7.05 9.08
N VAL A 56 -8.56 6.83 8.13
CA VAL A 56 -8.91 6.22 6.84
C VAL A 56 -9.35 4.76 7.02
N HIS A 57 -8.65 3.99 7.86
CA HIS A 57 -9.04 2.62 8.18
C HIS A 57 -10.46 2.54 8.76
N HIS A 58 -10.74 3.38 9.74
CA HIS A 58 -12.07 3.47 10.34
C HIS A 58 -13.14 3.81 9.32
N ALA A 59 -12.85 4.69 8.36
CA ALA A 59 -13.79 5.00 7.29
C ALA A 59 -14.07 3.81 6.38
N GLN A 60 -13.02 3.11 5.94
CA GLN A 60 -13.14 1.99 5.01
C GLN A 60 -13.84 0.76 5.60
N ARG A 61 -13.80 0.56 6.93
CA ARG A 61 -14.54 -0.53 7.62
C ARG A 61 -16.05 -0.52 7.35
N PHE A 62 -16.64 0.62 6.99
CA PHE A 62 -18.08 0.76 6.83
C PHE A 62 -18.54 0.78 5.38
N ASP A 63 -17.67 1.20 4.46
CA ASP A 63 -17.83 1.18 3.01
C ASP A 63 -16.43 1.29 2.40
N SER A 64 -16.09 0.44 1.44
CA SER A 64 -14.77 0.40 0.79
C SER A 64 -14.34 1.73 0.17
N PHE A 65 -15.28 2.66 -0.05
CA PHE A 65 -15.02 4.00 -0.57
C PHE A 65 -15.41 5.14 0.40
N ALA A 66 -15.81 4.84 1.63
CA ALA A 66 -16.18 5.88 2.59
C ALA A 66 -14.96 6.74 2.96
N ARG A 67 -15.19 8.05 2.98
CA ARG A 67 -14.25 9.04 3.53
C ARG A 67 -14.60 9.32 5.00
N PRO A 68 -13.63 9.77 5.83
CA PRO A 68 -13.89 10.10 7.23
C PRO A 68 -15.11 11.03 7.43
N GLU A 69 -15.33 11.98 6.52
CA GLU A 69 -16.47 12.91 6.60
C GLU A 69 -17.82 12.20 6.41
N ALA A 70 -17.87 11.14 5.60
CA ALA A 70 -19.08 10.35 5.40
C ALA A 70 -19.43 9.55 6.67
N VAL A 71 -18.43 9.00 7.37
CA VAL A 71 -18.63 8.34 8.67
C VAL A 71 -19.16 9.33 9.69
N GLN A 72 -18.56 10.53 9.76
CA GLN A 72 -18.99 11.55 10.71
C GLN A 72 -20.43 11.98 10.46
N LEU A 73 -20.82 12.15 9.19
CA LEU A 73 -22.20 12.46 8.81
C LEU A 73 -23.18 11.36 9.26
N GLU A 74 -22.81 10.10 9.14
CA GLU A 74 -23.64 8.97 9.61
C GLU A 74 -23.74 8.93 11.15
N ILE A 75 -22.67 9.27 11.86
CA ILE A 75 -22.69 9.44 13.33
C ILE A 75 -23.66 10.56 13.71
N ASP A 76 -23.57 11.73 13.06
CA ASP A 76 -24.41 12.88 13.35
C ASP A 76 -25.89 12.59 13.06
N ARG A 77 -26.18 11.90 11.94
CA ARG A 77 -27.52 11.41 11.61
C ARG A 77 -28.07 10.44 12.65
N GLY A 78 -27.26 9.51 13.12
CA GLY A 78 -27.65 8.56 14.16
C GLY A 78 -27.96 9.26 15.49
N LYS A 79 -27.14 10.24 15.90
CA LYS A 79 -27.36 11.05 17.10
C LYS A 79 -28.65 11.88 17.02
N GLU A 80 -28.90 12.50 15.87
CA GLU A 80 -30.14 13.24 15.63
C GLU A 80 -31.38 12.32 15.60
N ALA A 81 -31.25 11.12 15.03
CA ALA A 81 -32.32 10.13 15.06
C ALA A 81 -32.66 9.69 16.50
N LEU A 82 -31.66 9.45 17.35
CA LEU A 82 -31.89 9.12 18.77
C LEU A 82 -32.60 10.25 19.51
N LYS A 83 -32.21 11.51 19.25
CA LYS A 83 -32.87 12.68 19.84
C LYS A 83 -34.36 12.77 19.45
N LYS A 84 -34.69 12.50 18.18
CA LYS A 84 -36.07 12.47 17.71
C LYS A 84 -36.88 11.31 18.29
N ILE A 85 -36.25 10.16 18.54
CA ILE A 85 -36.87 9.04 19.28
C ILE A 85 -37.18 9.47 20.72
N ASP A 86 -36.23 10.11 21.41
CA ASP A 86 -36.41 10.60 22.78
C ASP A 86 -37.53 11.64 22.90
N GLN A 87 -37.74 12.43 21.84
CA GLN A 87 -38.81 13.41 21.73
C GLN A 87 -40.16 12.81 21.30
N GLY A 88 -40.20 11.51 20.95
CA GLY A 88 -41.39 10.85 20.44
C GLY A 88 -41.79 11.27 19.01
N GLU A 89 -40.89 11.93 18.28
CA GLU A 89 -41.14 12.43 16.92
C GLU A 89 -41.10 11.31 15.86
N ILE A 90 -40.33 10.25 16.11
CA ILE A 90 -40.19 9.09 15.22
C ILE A 90 -40.19 7.77 16.01
N LEU A 91 -40.63 6.69 15.36
CA LEU A 91 -40.62 5.33 15.90
C LEU A 91 -39.72 4.45 15.02
N ILE A 92 -38.43 4.40 15.37
CA ILE A 92 -37.41 3.55 14.74
C ILE A 92 -36.77 2.70 15.85
N ASP A 93 -36.23 1.54 15.49
CA ASP A 93 -35.48 0.67 16.40
C ASP A 93 -34.24 1.37 16.98
N ARG A 94 -34.36 1.79 18.24
CA ARG A 94 -33.31 2.46 19.01
C ARG A 94 -32.06 1.58 19.15
N GLU A 95 -32.24 0.31 19.50
CA GLU A 95 -31.13 -0.60 19.79
C GLU A 95 -30.24 -0.80 18.55
N LYS A 96 -30.88 -0.86 17.38
CA LYS A 96 -30.17 -0.91 16.10
C LYS A 96 -29.34 0.35 15.83
N ILE A 97 -29.88 1.54 16.09
CA ILE A 97 -29.15 2.81 15.92
C ILE A 97 -27.98 2.89 16.91
N GLU A 98 -28.22 2.60 18.19
CA GLU A 98 -27.17 2.62 19.21
C GLU A 98 -26.06 1.61 18.92
N LYS A 99 -26.40 0.40 18.47
CA LYS A 99 -25.40 -0.60 18.05
C LYS A 99 -24.56 -0.08 16.88
N ARG A 100 -25.18 0.55 15.89
CA ARG A 100 -24.47 1.13 14.74
C ARG A 100 -23.56 2.28 15.16
N LEU A 101 -24.03 3.18 16.03
CA LEU A 101 -23.22 4.27 16.56
C LEU A 101 -22.02 3.76 17.35
N ARG A 102 -22.21 2.79 18.25
CA ARG A 102 -21.09 2.17 18.99
C ARG A 102 -20.02 1.63 18.04
N LEU A 103 -20.42 1.00 16.93
CA LEU A 103 -19.46 0.52 15.93
C LEU A 103 -18.75 1.68 15.22
N LEU A 104 -19.50 2.71 14.78
CA LEU A 104 -18.94 3.88 14.09
C LEU A 104 -18.01 4.72 14.98
N GLU A 105 -18.29 4.79 16.28
CA GLU A 105 -17.51 5.52 17.27
C GLU A 105 -16.32 4.71 17.83
N ASP A 106 -16.27 3.39 17.59
CA ASP A 106 -15.16 2.53 18.01
C ASP A 106 -13.91 2.78 17.16
N LYS A 107 -13.12 3.77 17.60
CA LYS A 107 -11.80 4.10 17.05
C LYS A 107 -10.69 3.17 17.59
N LYS A 108 -10.86 1.85 17.47
CA LYS A 108 -9.81 0.86 17.84
C LYS A 108 -8.50 1.18 17.11
N LYS A 109 -7.53 1.77 17.82
CA LYS A 109 -6.14 1.89 17.37
C LYS A 109 -5.53 0.49 17.31
N LEU A 110 -5.07 0.08 16.13
CA LEU A 110 -4.47 -1.25 15.92
C LEU A 110 -2.98 -1.29 16.24
N ILE A 111 -2.33 -0.12 16.18
CA ILE A 111 -0.90 0.04 16.36
C ILE A 111 -0.65 0.92 17.58
N ASP A 112 0.19 0.44 18.47
CA ASP A 112 0.73 1.15 19.61
C ASP A 112 2.12 1.69 19.22
N ILE A 113 2.24 3.02 19.17
CA ILE A 113 3.46 3.68 18.73
C ILE A 113 4.63 3.41 19.67
N ASP A 114 4.40 3.34 20.98
CA ASP A 114 5.47 3.05 21.93
C ASP A 114 6.02 1.64 21.72
N ARG A 115 5.14 0.68 21.40
CA ARG A 115 5.53 -0.69 21.08
C ARG A 115 6.30 -0.79 19.77
N ILE A 116 5.87 -0.12 18.70
CA ILE A 116 6.56 -0.19 17.41
C ILE A 116 7.97 0.43 17.50
N LEU A 117 8.12 1.53 18.25
CA LEU A 117 9.40 2.21 18.44
C LEU A 117 10.44 1.36 19.20
N VAL A 118 10.01 0.51 20.12
CA VAL A 118 10.90 -0.44 20.81
C VAL A 118 11.09 -1.75 20.05
N THR A 119 10.37 -1.96 18.95
CA THR A 119 10.50 -3.18 18.12
C THR A 119 11.76 -3.10 17.26
N GLU A 120 12.40 -4.24 17.02
CA GLU A 120 13.51 -4.35 16.08
C GLU A 120 12.97 -4.72 14.70
N ILE A 121 13.07 -3.79 13.75
CA ILE A 121 12.55 -3.94 12.40
C ILE A 121 13.75 -4.09 11.46
N THR A 122 13.95 -5.29 10.94
CA THR A 122 15.09 -5.60 10.06
C THR A 122 14.75 -5.36 8.60
N ASP A 123 15.77 -5.17 7.75
CA ASP A 123 15.59 -5.12 6.29
C ASP A 123 14.96 -6.41 5.77
N LYS A 124 15.36 -7.58 6.31
CA LYS A 124 14.77 -8.87 5.94
C LYS A 124 13.27 -8.91 6.19
N PHE A 125 12.84 -8.47 7.38
CA PHE A 125 11.40 -8.42 7.71
C PHE A 125 10.65 -7.50 6.74
N LEU A 126 11.16 -6.28 6.52
CA LEU A 126 10.52 -5.34 5.60
C LEU A 126 10.47 -5.85 4.16
N GLU A 127 11.54 -6.50 3.68
CA GLU A 127 11.58 -7.14 2.38
C GLU A 127 10.47 -8.20 2.24
N GLU A 128 10.34 -9.11 3.21
CA GLU A 128 9.29 -10.14 3.23
C GLU A 128 7.89 -9.49 3.25
N THR A 129 7.67 -8.47 4.09
CA THR A 129 6.42 -7.72 4.14
C THR A 129 6.09 -7.07 2.78
N ILE A 130 7.07 -6.42 2.14
CA ILE A 130 6.89 -5.76 0.85
C ILE A 130 6.51 -6.77 -0.23
N LYS A 131 7.24 -7.89 -0.34
CA LYS A 131 6.95 -8.94 -1.33
C LYS A 131 5.55 -9.55 -1.12
N ASN A 132 5.20 -9.89 0.12
CA ASN A 132 3.90 -10.48 0.47
C ASN A 132 2.70 -9.58 0.11
N HIS A 133 2.89 -8.26 0.15
CA HIS A 133 1.82 -7.29 -0.12
C HIS A 133 1.93 -6.59 -1.47
N TRP A 134 3.04 -6.75 -2.20
CA TRP A 134 3.21 -6.17 -3.54
C TRP A 134 2.07 -6.57 -4.46
N SER A 135 1.80 -7.88 -4.59
CA SER A 135 0.76 -8.38 -5.49
C SER A 135 -0.68 -8.03 -5.04
N SER A 136 -0.88 -7.54 -3.81
CA SER A 136 -2.20 -7.16 -3.29
C SER A 136 -2.62 -5.74 -3.67
N VAL A 137 -1.69 -4.92 -4.15
CA VAL A 137 -1.95 -3.55 -4.59
C VAL A 137 -2.28 -3.55 -6.09
N GLU A 138 -3.52 -3.18 -6.41
CA GLU A 138 -4.04 -3.25 -7.79
C GLU A 138 -3.46 -2.15 -8.68
N PHE A 139 -3.21 -0.96 -8.12
CA PHE A 139 -2.82 0.24 -8.87
C PHE A 139 -1.56 0.88 -8.29
N HIS A 140 -0.42 0.19 -8.41
CA HIS A 140 0.89 0.71 -7.99
C HIS A 140 1.22 2.07 -8.59
N TYR A 141 0.71 2.37 -9.79
CA TYR A 141 0.96 3.63 -10.48
C TYR A 141 0.38 4.86 -9.75
N ASP A 142 -0.67 4.70 -8.94
CA ASP A 142 -1.25 5.80 -8.16
C ASP A 142 -0.37 6.17 -6.95
N LEU A 143 0.61 5.32 -6.60
CA LEU A 143 1.42 5.42 -5.39
C LEU A 143 2.92 5.36 -5.72
N LEU A 144 3.35 5.79 -6.91
CA LEU A 144 4.74 5.66 -7.36
C LEU A 144 5.75 6.28 -6.40
N ASP A 145 5.47 7.49 -5.89
CA ASP A 145 6.38 8.18 -4.96
C ASP A 145 6.50 7.45 -3.62
N ILE A 146 5.39 6.87 -3.14
CA ILE A 146 5.36 6.09 -1.90
C ILE A 146 6.17 4.81 -2.05
N TRP A 147 5.94 4.07 -3.15
CA TRP A 147 6.68 2.84 -3.44
C TRP A 147 8.17 3.10 -3.67
N ARG A 148 8.52 4.17 -4.39
CA ARG A 148 9.91 4.60 -4.54
C ARG A 148 10.57 4.84 -3.19
N TYR A 149 9.90 5.59 -2.30
CA TYR A 149 10.40 5.84 -0.95
C TYR A 149 10.61 4.55 -0.15
N ILE A 150 9.68 3.60 -0.25
CA ILE A 150 9.78 2.28 0.40
C ILE A 150 11.03 1.54 -0.13
N PHE A 151 11.17 1.46 -1.46
CA PHE A 151 12.26 0.73 -2.10
C PHE A 151 13.64 1.35 -1.84
N GLU A 152 13.73 2.68 -1.78
CA GLU A 152 14.98 3.38 -1.46
C GLU A 152 15.35 3.31 0.03
N SER A 153 14.42 2.89 0.90
CA SER A 153 14.62 2.88 2.35
C SER A 153 15.12 1.55 2.92
N ILE A 154 15.19 0.48 2.11
CA ILE A 154 15.66 -0.85 2.55
C ILE A 154 16.59 -1.48 1.52
N THR A 155 17.36 -2.48 1.96
CA THR A 155 18.14 -3.33 1.06
C THR A 155 17.36 -4.61 0.76
N PHE A 156 17.35 -5.04 -0.49
CA PHE A 156 16.74 -6.30 -0.92
C PHE A 156 17.78 -7.38 -1.15
N ASN A 157 17.46 -8.62 -0.76
CA ASN A 157 18.20 -9.79 -1.17
C ASN A 157 17.99 -10.05 -2.68
N LYS A 158 19.09 -10.34 -3.39
CA LYS A 158 19.13 -10.54 -4.84
C LYS A 158 19.52 -11.96 -5.27
N ASP A 159 19.51 -12.92 -4.35
CA ASP A 159 19.99 -14.29 -4.60
C ASP A 159 19.25 -14.97 -5.76
N ASP A 160 17.96 -14.67 -5.93
CA ASP A 160 17.12 -15.24 -6.99
C ASP A 160 17.22 -14.51 -8.35
N ILE A 161 18.03 -13.45 -8.44
CA ILE A 161 18.18 -12.65 -9.67
C ILE A 161 19.35 -13.17 -10.51
N PRO A 162 19.16 -13.39 -11.83
CA PRO A 162 20.20 -13.92 -12.70
C PRO A 162 21.41 -13.00 -12.81
N GLU A 163 22.59 -13.61 -12.91
CA GLU A 163 23.85 -12.90 -13.15
C GLU A 163 23.99 -12.47 -14.61
N GLY A 164 24.75 -11.40 -14.84
CA GLY A 164 25.02 -10.86 -16.17
C GLY A 164 23.97 -9.85 -16.64
N LYS A 165 23.97 -9.58 -17.96
CA LYS A 165 23.04 -8.64 -18.60
C LYS A 165 21.86 -9.38 -19.20
N PHE A 166 20.67 -8.87 -18.99
CA PHE A 166 19.44 -9.38 -19.59
C PHE A 166 18.48 -8.22 -19.92
N THR A 167 17.51 -8.49 -20.78
CA THR A 167 16.54 -7.50 -21.24
C THR A 167 15.22 -7.73 -20.53
N LEU A 168 14.64 -6.66 -20.02
CA LEU A 168 13.31 -6.61 -19.47
C LEU A 168 12.37 -5.84 -20.39
N TYR A 169 11.08 -6.17 -20.29
CA TYR A 169 9.98 -5.64 -21.08
C TYR A 169 8.84 -5.24 -20.17
N ARG A 170 8.03 -4.27 -20.60
CA ARG A 170 6.76 -3.94 -19.92
C ARG A 170 5.77 -3.28 -20.86
N ALA A 171 4.52 -3.31 -20.43
CA ALA A 171 3.49 -2.40 -20.90
C ALA A 171 3.28 -1.28 -19.88
N GLY A 172 3.08 -0.05 -20.34
CA GLY A 172 2.72 1.08 -19.46
C GLY A 172 3.57 2.32 -19.67
N THR A 173 3.73 3.10 -18.61
CA THR A 173 4.57 4.31 -18.60
C THR A 173 6.04 3.98 -18.34
N LYS A 174 6.96 4.94 -18.34
CA LYS A 174 8.38 4.67 -18.08
C LYS A 174 8.71 4.49 -16.59
N GLU A 175 7.88 5.08 -15.73
CA GLU A 175 8.13 5.28 -14.30
C GLU A 175 7.77 4.06 -13.45
N GLY A 176 6.89 3.18 -13.94
CA GLY A 176 6.44 2.04 -13.13
C GLY A 176 7.52 0.99 -12.86
N PHE A 177 7.31 0.21 -11.81
CA PHE A 177 8.36 -0.64 -11.24
C PHE A 177 8.31 -2.10 -11.68
N SER A 178 7.19 -2.54 -12.25
CA SER A 178 6.94 -3.93 -12.67
C SER A 178 7.38 -4.17 -14.12
N TRP A 179 8.26 -5.14 -14.31
CA TRP A 179 8.81 -5.54 -15.60
C TRP A 179 8.86 -7.07 -15.72
N THR A 180 9.03 -7.61 -16.92
CA THR A 180 9.14 -9.04 -17.17
C THR A 180 10.24 -9.33 -18.19
N ASP A 181 10.96 -10.43 -18.09
CA ASP A 181 11.92 -10.87 -19.12
C ASP A 181 11.23 -11.49 -20.35
N ASN A 182 9.90 -11.61 -20.33
CA ASN A 182 9.10 -12.21 -21.38
C ASN A 182 8.33 -11.16 -22.20
N LEU A 183 8.77 -10.92 -23.45
CA LEU A 183 8.13 -9.98 -24.37
C LEU A 183 6.65 -10.29 -24.64
N ASP A 184 6.25 -11.56 -24.67
CA ASP A 184 4.86 -11.93 -24.95
C ASP A 184 3.93 -11.61 -23.76
N ILE A 185 4.43 -11.72 -22.53
CA ILE A 185 3.73 -11.25 -21.33
C ILE A 185 3.52 -9.73 -21.42
N ALA A 186 4.56 -8.97 -21.75
CA ALA A 186 4.45 -7.51 -21.93
C ALA A 186 3.45 -7.12 -23.03
N LYS A 187 3.46 -7.80 -24.19
CA LYS A 187 2.48 -7.58 -25.27
C LYS A 187 1.03 -7.90 -24.83
N ARG A 188 0.84 -8.95 -24.04
CA ARG A 188 -0.47 -9.33 -23.48
C ARG A 188 -1.00 -8.22 -22.57
N PHE A 189 -0.17 -7.70 -21.66
CA PHE A 189 -0.53 -6.55 -20.82
C PHE A 189 -0.82 -5.30 -21.64
N HIS A 190 0.01 -4.98 -22.63
CA HIS A 190 -0.21 -3.84 -23.52
C HIS A 190 -1.55 -3.91 -24.24
N SER A 191 -1.98 -5.12 -24.63
CA SER A 191 -3.27 -5.35 -25.28
C SER A 191 -4.43 -5.25 -24.28
N ARG A 192 -4.32 -5.93 -23.12
CA ARG A 192 -5.30 -5.92 -22.03
C ARG A 192 -5.55 -4.50 -21.50
N ASN A 193 -4.52 -3.66 -21.44
CA ASN A 193 -4.64 -2.30 -20.93
C ASN A 193 -5.66 -1.45 -21.71
N LYS A 194 -5.86 -1.75 -23.00
CA LYS A 194 -6.83 -1.07 -23.87
C LYS A 194 -8.29 -1.39 -23.52
N GLU A 195 -8.52 -2.44 -22.74
CA GLU A 195 -9.85 -2.89 -22.33
C GLU A 195 -10.32 -2.19 -21.05
N PHE A 196 -9.44 -1.46 -20.35
CA PHE A 196 -9.82 -0.75 -19.13
C PHE A 196 -10.67 0.51 -19.43
N PRO A 197 -11.72 0.78 -18.62
CA PRO A 197 -12.60 1.94 -18.83
C PRO A 197 -11.90 3.31 -18.87
N ASN A 198 -10.76 3.43 -18.19
CA ASN A 198 -9.98 4.67 -18.08
C ASN A 198 -8.67 4.60 -18.89
N TYR A 199 -8.66 3.86 -19.99
CA TYR A 199 -7.49 3.74 -20.85
C TYR A 199 -7.00 5.09 -21.37
N ILE A 200 -5.70 5.36 -21.22
CA ILE A 200 -5.00 6.53 -21.76
C ILE A 200 -3.86 6.00 -22.64
N SER A 201 -3.94 6.26 -23.94
CA SER A 201 -3.00 5.70 -24.92
C SER A 201 -1.55 6.14 -24.69
N GLU A 202 -1.37 7.37 -24.24
CA GLU A 202 -0.12 8.02 -23.88
C GLU A 202 0.50 7.43 -22.60
N ARG A 203 -0.19 6.50 -21.93
CA ARG A 203 0.29 5.80 -20.74
C ARG A 203 0.51 4.30 -20.96
N ASN A 204 0.39 3.83 -22.19
CA ASN A 204 0.48 2.40 -22.51
C ASN A 204 1.48 2.14 -23.65
N TYR A 205 2.76 2.34 -23.36
CA TYR A 205 3.83 1.99 -24.28
C TYR A 205 4.26 0.54 -24.08
N LEU A 206 4.74 -0.11 -25.14
CA LEU A 206 5.58 -1.30 -25.04
C LEU A 206 7.04 -0.86 -24.93
N LEU A 207 7.67 -1.19 -23.80
CA LEU A 207 8.99 -0.69 -23.43
C LEU A 207 9.98 -1.84 -23.27
N LYS A 208 11.26 -1.56 -23.48
CA LYS A 208 12.37 -2.45 -23.13
C LYS A 208 13.47 -1.71 -22.38
N LEU A 209 14.19 -2.46 -21.56
CA LEU A 209 15.32 -1.97 -20.76
C LEU A 209 16.34 -3.10 -20.58
N ASP A 210 17.61 -2.82 -20.88
CA ASP A 210 18.70 -3.74 -20.54
C ASP A 210 19.20 -3.47 -19.12
N VAL A 211 19.28 -4.53 -18.32
CA VAL A 211 19.58 -4.47 -16.89
C VAL A 211 20.65 -5.49 -16.50
N THR A 212 21.15 -5.31 -15.30
CA THR A 212 21.94 -6.29 -14.54
C THR A 212 21.27 -6.56 -13.21
N LYS A 213 21.75 -7.57 -12.49
CA LYS A 213 21.33 -7.87 -11.13
C LYS A 213 21.31 -6.66 -10.19
N ASP A 214 22.26 -5.74 -10.36
CA ASP A 214 22.37 -4.54 -9.52
C ASP A 214 21.20 -3.56 -9.73
N ASP A 215 20.57 -3.57 -10.89
CA ASP A 215 19.43 -2.71 -11.21
C ASP A 215 18.11 -3.22 -10.61
N ILE A 216 18.02 -4.51 -10.25
CA ILE A 216 16.80 -5.14 -9.76
C ILE A 216 16.71 -5.06 -8.23
N LEU A 217 15.51 -4.78 -7.72
CA LEU A 217 15.21 -4.84 -6.29
C LEU A 217 14.91 -6.29 -5.89
N PHE A 218 13.87 -6.88 -6.48
CA PHE A 218 13.51 -8.28 -6.26
C PHE A 218 12.80 -8.88 -7.48
N TYR A 219 12.68 -10.19 -7.48
CA TYR A 219 11.92 -10.98 -8.43
C TYR A 219 10.74 -11.65 -7.72
N GLU A 220 9.59 -11.68 -8.39
CA GLU A 220 8.37 -12.36 -7.95
C GLU A 220 7.80 -13.17 -9.12
N SER A 221 7.49 -14.43 -8.87
CA SER A 221 6.95 -15.34 -9.89
C SER A 221 5.48 -15.68 -9.67
N ASP A 222 4.90 -15.15 -8.59
CA ASP A 222 3.47 -15.24 -8.32
C ASP A 222 2.66 -14.87 -9.55
N ARG A 223 1.61 -15.67 -9.83
CA ARG A 223 0.71 -15.53 -10.99
C ARG A 223 1.33 -15.85 -12.36
N SER A 224 2.54 -16.42 -12.41
CA SER A 224 3.22 -16.79 -13.66
C SER A 224 3.48 -15.59 -14.59
N GLU A 225 3.82 -14.45 -13.98
CA GLU A 225 4.09 -13.20 -14.69
C GLU A 225 5.59 -12.88 -14.81
N ASP A 226 6.46 -13.65 -14.14
CA ASP A 226 7.91 -13.47 -14.10
C ASP A 226 8.28 -11.99 -13.90
N GLU A 227 7.88 -11.47 -12.75
CA GLU A 227 7.92 -10.06 -12.42
C GLU A 227 9.27 -9.68 -11.79
N TYR A 228 9.99 -8.79 -12.47
CA TYR A 228 11.18 -8.13 -11.95
C TYR A 228 10.79 -6.73 -11.52
N VAL A 229 11.00 -6.43 -10.23
CA VAL A 229 10.71 -5.12 -9.66
C VAL A 229 11.99 -4.30 -9.59
N LEU A 230 11.97 -3.10 -10.16
CA LEU A 230 13.10 -2.17 -10.16
C LEU A 230 12.66 -0.71 -10.12
N ILE A 231 13.58 0.18 -9.73
CA ILE A 231 13.43 1.63 -9.95
C ILE A 231 14.03 1.96 -11.32
N PRO A 232 13.21 2.27 -12.34
CA PRO A 232 13.72 2.47 -13.69
C PRO A 232 14.51 3.77 -13.84
N ASP A 233 15.62 3.70 -14.59
CA ASP A 233 16.27 4.88 -15.19
C ASP A 233 15.61 5.15 -16.56
N GLU A 234 14.72 6.15 -16.59
CA GLU A 234 13.90 6.47 -17.76
C GLU A 234 14.68 6.83 -19.03
N ASN A 235 15.95 7.25 -18.86
CA ASN A 235 16.85 7.60 -19.95
C ASN A 235 17.38 6.38 -20.69
N LYS A 236 17.38 5.21 -20.04
CA LYS A 236 17.81 3.93 -20.63
C LYS A 236 16.66 3.15 -21.26
N ILE A 237 15.42 3.61 -21.09
CA ILE A 237 14.23 2.92 -21.61
C ILE A 237 14.00 3.25 -23.08
N GLU A 238 13.89 2.20 -23.88
CA GLU A 238 13.53 2.28 -25.29
C GLU A 238 12.05 1.91 -25.50
N VAL A 239 11.35 2.67 -26.34
CA VAL A 239 10.01 2.31 -26.82
C VAL A 239 10.16 1.34 -27.98
N ILE A 240 9.59 0.14 -27.85
CA ILE A 240 9.54 -0.83 -28.95
C ILE A 240 8.46 -0.36 -29.93
N PRO A 241 8.70 -0.21 -31.24
CA PRO A 241 7.64 0.08 -32.19
C PRO A 241 6.63 -1.07 -32.27
N HIS A 242 5.34 -0.76 -32.32
CA HIS A 242 4.25 -1.72 -32.30
C HIS A 242 3.22 -1.28 -33.33
N SER A 243 3.12 -2.08 -34.40
CA SER A 243 2.19 -1.92 -35.53
C SER A 243 0.85 -2.60 -35.26
#